data_AF-A0A355ADQ4-F1
#
_entry.id   AF-A0A355ADQ4-F1
#
_cell.length_a   1.000
_cell.length_b   1.000
_cell.length_c   1.000
_cell.angle_alpha   90.00
_cell.angle_beta   90.00
_cell.angle_gamma   90.00
#
_symmetry.space_group_name_H-M   'P 1'
#
loop_
_entity.id
_entity.type
_entity.pdbx_description
1 polymer ?
#
loop_
_entity_poly.entity_id
_entity_poly.type
_entity_poly.pdbx_seq_one_letter_code
_entity_poly.pdbx_strand_id
1 'polypeptide(L)'
;MKPKKMLDDNLFWEVINKIDWTKQDDEDRMNLAIEFLSKKKVSEIKQFQENLSYKLYQLDTKEHAKNIGEESFKNEETHFSVDYFLYVRCCVIANGKEVFENTLNNSKQMPKDLDFEPLIYLAEQAYEKRMNKELEYDTGCDYETYSNIKGWE
;
A
#
# COMPACT_ATOMS: atom_id res chain seq x y z
N MET A 1 0.13 -8.45 14.14
CA MET A 1 -0.01 -7.06 14.65
C MET A 1 -1.46 -6.61 14.49
N LYS A 2 -1.86 -5.44 15.00
CA LYS A 2 -3.21 -4.89 14.79
C LYS A 2 -3.13 -3.38 14.52
N PRO A 3 -3.88 -2.84 13.54
CA PRO A 3 -3.91 -1.41 13.30
C PRO A 3 -4.48 -0.68 14.52
N LYS A 4 -4.16 0.61 14.65
CA LYS A 4 -4.85 1.52 15.57
C LYS A 4 -6.23 1.84 15.00
N LYS A 5 -6.68 3.08 15.09
CA LYS A 5 -7.94 3.49 14.46
C LYS A 5 -7.71 3.68 12.96
N MET A 6 -8.47 2.94 12.16
CA MET A 6 -8.53 3.09 10.70
C MET A 6 -9.59 4.11 10.29
N LEU A 7 -9.43 4.63 9.08
CA LEU A 7 -10.40 5.41 8.34
C LEU A 7 -11.59 4.52 7.96
N ASP A 8 -12.73 5.16 7.70
CA ASP A 8 -13.84 4.50 7.03
C ASP A 8 -13.36 3.86 5.70
N ASP A 9 -13.72 2.59 5.47
CA ASP A 9 -13.20 1.83 4.34
C ASP A 9 -13.67 2.42 3.00
N ASN A 10 -14.90 2.95 2.91
CA ASN A 10 -15.36 3.59 1.67
C ASN A 10 -14.56 4.86 1.38
N LEU A 11 -14.27 5.66 2.41
CA LEU A 11 -13.44 6.85 2.26
C LEU A 11 -11.99 6.49 1.90
N PHE A 12 -11.43 5.41 2.46
CA PHE A 12 -10.11 4.91 2.05
C PHE A 12 -10.07 4.63 0.54
N TRP A 13 -11.04 3.86 0.02
CA TRP A 13 -11.10 3.57 -1.41
C TRP A 13 -11.45 4.79 -2.26
N GLU A 14 -12.21 5.75 -1.73
CA GLU A 14 -12.43 7.03 -2.41
C GLU A 14 -11.13 7.79 -2.64
N VAL A 15 -10.20 7.78 -1.67
CA VAL A 15 -8.85 8.36 -1.82
C VAL A 15 -8.06 7.61 -2.90
N ILE A 16 -8.02 6.27 -2.85
CA ILE A 16 -7.33 5.45 -3.85
C ILE A 16 -7.86 5.71 -5.27
N ASN A 17 -9.18 5.84 -5.43
CA ASN A 17 -9.82 6.12 -6.71
C ASN A 17 -9.52 7.52 -7.27
N LYS A 18 -8.77 8.37 -6.55
CA LYS A 18 -8.26 9.64 -7.09
C LYS A 18 -6.92 9.49 -7.81
N ILE A 19 -6.27 8.33 -7.76
CA ILE A 19 -5.06 8.08 -8.54
C ILE A 19 -5.43 8.15 -10.03
N ASP A 20 -4.80 9.06 -10.76
CA ASP A 20 -5.14 9.38 -12.14
C ASP A 20 -4.31 8.59 -13.14
N TRP A 21 -4.75 7.37 -13.43
CA TRP A 21 -4.10 6.47 -14.39
C TRP A 21 -4.04 6.99 -15.84
N THR A 22 -4.65 8.15 -16.15
CA THR A 22 -4.48 8.80 -17.46
C THR A 22 -3.15 9.54 -17.59
N LYS A 23 -2.44 9.75 -16.47
CA LYS A 23 -1.10 10.37 -16.42
C LYS A 23 0.00 9.37 -16.71
N GLN A 24 1.09 9.86 -17.29
CA GLN A 24 2.22 9.03 -17.71
C GLN A 24 3.18 8.76 -16.55
N ASP A 25 3.54 9.80 -15.81
CA ASP A 25 4.42 9.75 -14.66
C ASP A 25 3.65 9.51 -13.36
N ASP A 26 4.26 8.80 -12.42
CA ASP A 26 3.58 8.42 -11.19
C ASP A 26 3.37 9.61 -10.24
N GLU A 27 4.21 10.63 -10.29
CA GLU A 27 4.03 11.86 -9.51
C GLU A 27 2.70 12.54 -9.89
N ASP A 28 2.43 12.71 -11.19
CA ASP A 28 1.19 13.28 -11.68
C ASP A 28 -0.03 12.39 -11.40
N ARG A 29 0.13 11.05 -11.44
CA ARG A 29 -0.95 10.11 -11.06
C ARG A 29 -1.41 10.36 -9.62
N MET A 30 -0.47 10.68 -8.73
CA MET A 30 -0.73 10.79 -7.29
C MET A 30 -1.32 12.13 -6.86
N ASN A 31 -1.08 13.20 -7.65
CA ASN A 31 -1.44 14.57 -7.31
C ASN A 31 -2.91 14.74 -6.86
N LEU A 32 -3.87 14.13 -7.56
CA LEU A 32 -5.29 14.24 -7.19
C LEU A 32 -5.63 13.53 -5.88
N ALA A 33 -4.99 12.40 -5.59
CA ALA A 33 -5.20 11.65 -4.37
C ALA A 33 -4.57 12.35 -3.15
N ILE A 34 -3.37 12.90 -3.31
CA ILE A 34 -2.69 13.74 -2.30
C ILE A 34 -3.54 14.97 -1.98
N GLU A 35 -3.97 15.71 -3.01
CA GLU A 35 -4.82 16.90 -2.86
C GLU A 35 -6.13 16.56 -2.13
N PHE A 36 -6.79 15.46 -2.50
CA PHE A 36 -8.02 15.03 -1.87
C PHE A 36 -7.83 14.66 -0.39
N LEU A 37 -6.78 13.91 -0.06
CA LEU A 37 -6.49 13.48 1.31
C LEU A 37 -6.03 14.67 2.19
N SER A 38 -5.27 15.62 1.66
CA SER A 38 -4.78 16.80 2.40
C SER A 38 -5.90 17.70 2.94
N LYS A 39 -7.08 17.67 2.29
CA LYS A 39 -8.28 18.41 2.71
C LYS A 39 -8.99 17.77 3.91
N LYS A 40 -8.68 16.51 4.24
CA LYS A 40 -9.24 15.79 5.39
C LYS A 40 -8.58 16.22 6.71
N LYS A 41 -9.16 15.81 7.83
CA LYS A 41 -8.58 16.09 9.16
C LYS A 41 -7.25 15.37 9.31
N VAL A 42 -6.34 15.92 10.11
CA VAL A 42 -5.07 15.25 10.46
C VAL A 42 -5.29 13.83 11.00
N SER A 43 -6.33 13.64 11.83
CA SER A 43 -6.70 12.31 12.33
C SER A 43 -7.10 11.34 11.21
N GLU A 44 -7.72 11.83 10.15
CA GLU A 44 -8.15 11.04 8.99
C GLU A 44 -6.98 10.68 8.08
N ILE A 45 -5.97 11.56 7.94
CA ILE A 45 -4.73 11.26 7.22
C ILE A 45 -3.95 10.13 7.93
N LYS A 46 -3.81 10.22 9.26
CA LYS A 46 -3.20 9.16 10.08
C LYS A 46 -3.96 7.85 10.00
N GLN A 47 -5.29 7.94 10.04
CA GLN A 47 -6.19 6.81 9.86
C GLN A 47 -6.07 6.18 8.47
N PHE A 48 -5.90 6.97 7.41
CA PHE A 48 -5.61 6.45 6.07
C PHE A 48 -4.31 5.63 6.06
N GLN A 49 -3.25 6.12 6.73
CA GLN A 49 -2.00 5.37 6.83
C GLN A 49 -2.18 4.06 7.60
N GLU A 50 -3.00 4.03 8.65
CA GLU A 50 -3.38 2.76 9.33
C GLU A 50 -4.08 1.77 8.37
N ASN A 51 -5.00 2.23 7.52
CA ASN A 51 -5.61 1.35 6.51
C ASN A 51 -4.58 0.83 5.51
N LEU A 52 -3.74 1.72 4.96
CA LEU A 52 -2.74 1.35 3.97
C LEU A 52 -1.77 0.33 4.55
N SER A 53 -1.17 0.62 5.70
CA SER A 53 -0.24 -0.29 6.38
C SER A 53 -0.88 -1.64 6.68
N TYR A 54 -2.13 -1.65 7.14
CA TYR A 54 -2.81 -2.90 7.43
C TYR A 54 -3.11 -3.72 6.18
N LYS A 55 -3.57 -3.10 5.09
CA LYS A 55 -3.84 -3.81 3.83
C LYS A 55 -2.55 -4.36 3.20
N LEU A 56 -1.44 -3.62 3.27
CA LEU A 56 -0.12 -4.09 2.86
C LEU A 56 0.36 -5.27 3.71
N TYR A 57 0.19 -5.19 5.03
CA TYR A 57 0.47 -6.28 5.97
C TYR A 57 -0.36 -7.54 5.66
N GLN A 58 -1.62 -7.39 5.24
CA GLN A 58 -2.47 -8.54 4.89
C GLN A 58 -1.97 -9.28 3.63
N LEU A 59 -1.35 -8.56 2.69
CA LEU A 59 -0.74 -9.13 1.49
C LEU A 59 0.70 -9.64 1.72
N ASP A 60 1.31 -9.33 2.87
CA ASP A 60 2.63 -9.81 3.26
C ASP A 60 2.58 -11.30 3.61
N THR A 61 2.60 -12.16 2.60
CA THR A 61 2.67 -13.61 2.81
C THR A 61 3.58 -14.28 1.79
N LYS A 62 4.15 -15.42 2.20
CA LYS A 62 4.99 -16.28 1.34
C LYS A 62 4.26 -16.67 0.05
N GLU A 63 2.95 -16.92 0.12
CA GLU A 63 2.17 -17.30 -1.06
C GLU A 63 1.96 -16.14 -2.04
N HIS A 64 1.78 -14.90 -1.57
CA HIS A 64 1.74 -13.73 -2.46
C HIS A 64 3.12 -13.46 -3.07
N ALA A 65 4.19 -13.56 -2.27
CA ALA A 65 5.57 -13.33 -2.72
C ALA A 65 6.02 -14.30 -3.83
N LYS A 66 5.46 -15.51 -3.89
CA LYS A 66 5.71 -16.51 -4.96
C LYS A 66 5.07 -16.16 -6.31
N ASN A 67 4.24 -15.12 -6.39
CA ASN A 67 3.39 -14.85 -7.55
C ASN A 67 3.61 -13.45 -8.17
N ILE A 68 4.77 -12.82 -7.96
CA ILE A 68 5.05 -11.45 -8.42
C ILE A 68 5.84 -11.35 -9.74
N GLY A 69 6.05 -12.46 -10.44
CA GLY A 69 6.76 -12.49 -11.73
C GLY A 69 8.21 -12.96 -11.60
N GLU A 70 9.13 -12.33 -12.34
CA GLU A 70 10.55 -12.73 -12.44
C GLU A 70 11.25 -12.78 -11.07
N GLU A 71 10.96 -11.78 -10.23
CA GLU A 71 11.51 -11.57 -8.88
C GLU A 71 10.72 -12.32 -7.78
N SER A 72 9.90 -13.31 -8.16
CA SER A 72 9.14 -14.10 -7.19
C SER A 72 10.03 -14.81 -6.19
N PHE A 73 9.55 -14.87 -4.94
CA PHE A 73 10.17 -15.69 -3.90
C PHE A 73 10.21 -17.15 -4.35
N LYS A 74 11.41 -17.74 -4.40
CA LYS A 74 11.62 -19.15 -4.75
C LYS A 74 11.94 -19.97 -3.50
N ASN A 75 12.99 -19.59 -2.79
CA ASN A 75 13.43 -20.19 -1.53
C ASN A 75 14.39 -19.23 -0.78
N GLU A 76 14.79 -19.62 0.42
CA GLU A 76 15.68 -18.84 1.30
C GLU A 76 17.13 -18.72 0.78
N GLU A 77 17.54 -19.54 -0.19
CA GLU A 77 18.88 -19.53 -0.76
C GLU A 77 18.99 -18.57 -1.96
N THR A 78 17.87 -18.14 -2.51
CA THR A 78 17.79 -17.19 -3.62
C THR A 78 17.57 -15.77 -3.12
N HIS A 79 18.16 -14.79 -3.82
CA HIS A 79 17.85 -13.39 -3.57
C HIS A 79 16.35 -13.14 -3.79
N PHE A 80 15.77 -12.36 -2.88
CA PHE A 80 14.40 -11.88 -2.95
C PHE A 80 14.39 -10.42 -2.50
N SER A 81 13.93 -9.53 -3.39
CA SER A 81 13.85 -8.10 -3.09
C SER A 81 12.63 -7.79 -2.23
N VAL A 82 12.88 -7.47 -0.97
CA VAL A 82 11.84 -7.12 0.01
C VAL A 82 11.12 -5.83 -0.35
N ASP A 83 11.84 -4.86 -0.92
CA ASP A 83 11.31 -3.57 -1.36
C ASP A 83 10.42 -3.76 -2.59
N TYR A 84 10.90 -4.53 -3.58
CA TYR A 84 10.11 -4.80 -4.78
C TYR A 84 8.77 -5.46 -4.42
N PHE A 85 8.78 -6.47 -3.55
CA PHE A 85 7.53 -7.10 -3.10
C PHE A 85 6.58 -6.13 -2.39
N LEU A 86 7.11 -5.20 -1.57
CA LEU A 86 6.30 -4.13 -0.98
C LEU A 86 5.66 -3.26 -2.08
N TYR A 87 6.40 -2.91 -3.12
CA TYR A 87 5.90 -2.08 -4.21
C TYR A 87 4.88 -2.80 -5.09
N VAL A 88 5.02 -4.12 -5.31
CA VAL A 88 3.97 -4.93 -5.97
C VAL A 88 2.70 -4.97 -5.12
N ARG A 89 2.80 -5.10 -3.78
CA ARG A 89 1.64 -5.00 -2.89
C ARG A 89 0.98 -3.61 -2.95
N CYS A 90 1.76 -2.55 -3.12
CA CYS A 90 1.23 -1.21 -3.37
C CYS A 90 0.45 -1.14 -4.69
N CYS A 91 0.96 -1.76 -5.76
CA CYS A 91 0.27 -1.86 -7.05
C CYS A 91 -1.11 -2.51 -6.92
N VAL A 92 -1.24 -3.58 -6.12
CA VAL A 92 -2.54 -4.25 -5.84
C VAL A 92 -3.55 -3.25 -5.27
N ILE A 93 -3.15 -2.48 -4.25
CA ILE A 93 -4.05 -1.53 -3.57
C ILE A 93 -4.37 -0.36 -4.50
N ALA A 94 -3.39 0.16 -5.24
CA ALA A 94 -3.56 1.29 -6.15
C ALA A 94 -4.55 0.99 -7.29
N ASN A 95 -4.67 -0.28 -7.70
CA ASN A 95 -5.66 -0.73 -8.68
C ASN A 95 -7.08 -0.93 -8.11
N GLY A 96 -7.28 -0.61 -6.82
CA GLY A 96 -8.60 -0.46 -6.23
C GLY A 96 -9.11 -1.68 -5.48
N LYS A 97 -10.32 -1.50 -4.93
CA LYS A 97 -10.92 -2.42 -3.95
C LYS A 97 -11.07 -3.85 -4.45
N GLU A 98 -11.62 -4.02 -5.65
CA GLU A 98 -11.88 -5.34 -6.23
C GLU A 98 -10.57 -6.12 -6.47
N VAL A 99 -9.54 -5.44 -6.96
CA VAL A 99 -8.21 -6.05 -7.19
C VAL A 99 -7.59 -6.47 -5.86
N PHE A 100 -7.67 -5.62 -4.83
CA PHE A 100 -7.22 -5.97 -3.49
C PHE A 100 -7.95 -7.18 -2.91
N GLU A 101 -9.29 -7.19 -2.95
CA GLU A 101 -10.09 -8.29 -2.40
C GLU A 101 -9.86 -9.61 -3.14
N ASN A 102 -9.77 -9.57 -4.47
CA ASN A 102 -9.47 -10.75 -5.28
C ASN A 102 -8.06 -11.30 -4.99
N THR A 103 -7.08 -10.41 -4.86
CA THR A 103 -5.69 -10.79 -4.58
C THR A 103 -5.55 -11.35 -3.18
N LEU A 104 -6.15 -10.71 -2.18
CA LEU A 104 -6.14 -11.16 -0.79
C LEU A 104 -6.67 -12.59 -0.63
N ASN A 105 -7.68 -12.97 -1.43
CA ASN A 105 -8.28 -14.30 -1.41
C ASN A 105 -7.59 -15.31 -2.35
N ASN A 106 -6.75 -14.83 -3.29
CA ASN A 106 -6.09 -15.65 -4.28
C ASN A 106 -4.75 -15.03 -4.69
N SER A 107 -3.66 -15.52 -4.10
CA SER A 107 -2.30 -15.03 -4.35
C SER A 107 -1.86 -15.08 -5.82
N LYS A 108 -2.49 -15.91 -6.67
CA LYS A 108 -2.19 -15.97 -8.11
C LYS A 108 -2.64 -14.72 -8.88
N GLN A 109 -3.46 -13.86 -8.27
CA GLN A 109 -3.88 -12.58 -8.83
C GLN A 109 -2.89 -11.45 -8.55
N MET A 110 -1.77 -11.72 -7.87
CA MET A 110 -0.70 -10.74 -7.71
C MET A 110 -0.26 -10.21 -9.09
N PRO A 111 -0.07 -8.88 -9.24
CA PRO A 111 0.57 -8.30 -10.40
C PRO A 111 1.95 -8.93 -10.62
N LYS A 112 2.29 -9.14 -11.88
CA LYS A 112 3.57 -9.72 -12.28
C LYS A 112 4.37 -8.65 -12.98
N ASP A 113 5.61 -8.45 -12.52
CA ASP A 113 6.55 -7.53 -13.14
C ASP A 113 6.02 -6.08 -13.19
N LEU A 114 5.16 -5.72 -12.21
CA LEU A 114 4.49 -4.43 -12.08
C LEU A 114 4.47 -4.00 -10.61
N ASP A 115 4.85 -2.76 -10.36
CA ASP A 115 4.86 -2.16 -9.03
C ASP A 115 4.18 -0.78 -9.02
N PHE A 116 4.06 -0.19 -7.82
CA PHE A 116 3.62 1.19 -7.65
C PHE A 116 4.11 1.76 -6.31
N GLU A 117 5.42 1.95 -6.20
CA GLU A 117 6.09 2.51 -5.01
C GLU A 117 5.43 3.79 -4.45
N PRO A 118 5.02 4.79 -5.26
CA PRO A 118 4.61 6.10 -4.74
C PRO A 118 3.44 6.08 -3.74
N LEU A 119 2.64 5.01 -3.72
CA LEU A 119 1.53 4.86 -2.79
C LEU A 119 1.97 4.94 -1.31
N ILE A 120 3.18 4.47 -0.97
CA ILE A 120 3.67 4.46 0.42
C ILE A 120 3.76 5.88 1.00
N TYR A 121 4.03 6.88 0.15
CA TYR A 121 4.24 8.28 0.56
C TYR A 121 2.95 9.11 0.60
N LEU A 122 1.80 8.55 0.18
CA LEU A 122 0.58 9.34 -0.03
C LEU A 122 0.09 10.05 1.24
N ALA A 123 0.13 9.37 2.39
CA ALA A 123 -0.29 9.96 3.66
C ALA A 123 0.67 11.07 4.13
N GLU A 124 1.97 10.85 3.95
CA GLU A 124 3.02 11.80 4.31
C GLU A 124 2.92 13.07 3.47
N GLN A 125 2.84 12.91 2.15
CA GLN A 125 2.69 14.04 1.21
C GLN A 125 1.39 14.81 1.45
N ALA A 126 0.27 14.12 1.72
CA ALA A 126 -0.99 14.77 2.05
C ALA A 126 -0.91 15.56 3.37
N TYR A 127 -0.21 15.02 4.36
CA TYR A 127 0.00 15.70 5.63
C TYR A 127 0.93 16.90 5.50
N GLU A 128 2.05 16.76 4.79
CA GLU A 128 3.01 17.83 4.54
C GLU A 128 2.35 18.98 3.79
N LYS A 129 1.60 18.67 2.74
CA LYS A 129 0.81 19.67 2.01
C LYS A 129 -0.18 20.43 2.89
N ARG A 130 -0.78 19.76 3.88
CA ARG A 130 -1.74 20.36 4.81
C ARG A 130 -1.07 21.20 5.90
N MET A 131 0.02 20.68 6.46
CA MET A 131 0.60 21.16 7.72
C MET A 131 1.92 21.89 7.54
N ASN A 132 2.49 21.86 6.33
CA ASN A 132 3.81 22.37 5.97
C ASN A 132 4.92 21.83 6.89
N LYS A 133 4.85 20.51 7.19
CA LYS A 133 5.80 19.77 8.02
C LYS A 133 5.64 18.26 7.83
N GLU A 134 6.68 17.50 8.15
CA GLU A 134 6.70 16.04 8.07
C GLU A 134 5.71 15.35 9.02
N LEU A 135 5.19 14.20 8.58
CA LEU A 135 4.29 13.36 9.35
C LEU A 135 5.08 12.45 10.30
N GLU A 136 5.15 12.82 11.57
CA GLU A 136 5.63 11.91 12.62
C GLU A 136 4.46 11.04 13.11
N TYR A 137 4.35 9.81 12.57
CA TYR A 137 3.31 8.87 12.97
C TYR A 137 3.66 7.41 12.69
N ASP A 138 3.80 6.60 13.75
CA ASP A 138 3.92 5.15 13.62
C ASP A 138 2.55 4.48 13.51
N THR A 139 2.39 3.51 12.62
CA THR A 139 1.16 2.71 12.52
C THR A 139 1.12 1.53 13.49
N GLY A 140 -0.06 0.98 13.75
CA GLY A 140 -0.20 -0.22 14.59
C GLY A 140 0.26 -1.52 13.90
N CYS A 141 0.25 -1.53 12.57
CA CYS A 141 0.85 -2.55 11.72
C CYS A 141 2.07 -1.99 11.00
N ASP A 142 3.08 -2.83 10.86
CA ASP A 142 4.23 -2.57 10.00
C ASP A 142 3.94 -3.16 8.62
N TYR A 143 4.14 -2.36 7.57
CA TYR A 143 3.90 -2.75 6.18
C TYR A 143 5.11 -3.43 5.54
N GLU A 144 6.27 -3.36 6.18
CA GLU A 144 7.50 -3.95 5.69
C GLU A 144 7.34 -5.45 5.46
N THR A 145 8.08 -5.96 4.47
CA THR A 145 8.07 -7.37 4.12
C THR A 145 8.59 -8.21 5.30
N TYR A 146 7.94 -9.35 5.55
CA TYR A 146 8.13 -10.25 6.70
C TYR A 146 7.50 -9.81 8.02
N SER A 147 6.90 -8.62 8.10
CA SER A 147 6.25 -8.16 9.33
C SER A 147 4.99 -8.96 9.69
N ASN A 148 4.35 -9.60 8.71
CA ASN A 148 3.33 -10.62 8.95
C ASN A 148 3.97 -12.01 9.14
N ILE A 149 4.58 -12.22 10.30
CA ILE A 149 5.27 -13.46 10.67
C ILE A 149 4.46 -14.72 10.32
N LYS A 150 3.16 -14.74 10.62
CA LYS A 150 2.26 -15.86 10.32
C LYS A 150 2.02 -16.09 8.83
N GLY A 151 2.07 -15.04 8.01
CA GLY A 151 1.99 -15.14 6.56
C GLY A 151 3.22 -15.77 5.93
N TRP A 152 4.32 -15.85 6.68
CA TRP A 152 5.60 -16.39 6.24
C TRP A 152 5.99 -17.72 6.91
N GLU A 153 5.17 -18.23 7.83
CA GLU A 153 5.20 -19.63 8.28
C GLU A 153 4.78 -20.55 7.13
#